data_AF-F2F2I1-F1
#
_entry.id   AF-F2F2I1-F1
#
_cell.length_a   1.000
_cell.length_b   1.000
_cell.length_c   1.000
_cell.angle_alpha   90.00
_cell.angle_beta   90.00
_cell.angle_gamma   90.00
#
_symmetry.space_group_name_H-M   'P 1'
#
loop_
_entity.id
_entity.type
_entity.pdbx_description
1 polymer ?
#
loop_
_entity_poly.entity_id
_entity_poly.type
_entity_poly.pdbx_seq_one_letter_code
_entity_poly.pdbx_strand_id
1 'polypeptide(L)'
;MTNHFGYDEDFYNEPNEFEMQIAEFKASLLASVRNEYKQKMETLLKENADLQEVKKNFEAIKRDFANKERQLEIERNDLERKVRRERLSQLTKDLQVIMYKAYPEHVQGSKCDKCDAQRRIHYKTPLGKDATEKCECAASTRVYKPKEYIKVEFNIRDGMRAWYEINNFDSNDEYGRFDSSSQFAKAVYKEDMPYESIESYSTFFKTKEECQKYCDYLNSKGDE
;
A
#
# COMPACT_ATOMS: atom_id res chain seq x y z
N MET A 1 -65.99 -82.88 -63.44
CA MET A 1 -65.81 -82.30 -62.10
C MET A 1 -64.47 -81.59 -62.07
N THR A 2 -64.50 -80.33 -61.63
CA THR A 2 -63.40 -79.49 -61.15
C THR A 2 -62.34 -78.97 -62.15
N ASN A 3 -62.57 -77.70 -62.54
CA ASN A 3 -61.64 -76.57 -62.65
C ASN A 3 -60.16 -76.84 -62.31
N HIS A 4 -59.25 -76.38 -63.17
CA HIS A 4 -58.31 -75.30 -62.86
C HIS A 4 -57.56 -74.90 -64.15
N PHE A 5 -57.77 -73.67 -64.64
CA PHE A 5 -56.87 -73.08 -65.63
C PHE A 5 -55.56 -72.75 -64.91
N GLY A 6 -54.57 -73.64 -64.99
CA GLY A 6 -53.19 -73.30 -64.67
C GLY A 6 -52.57 -72.67 -65.91
N TYR A 7 -52.73 -71.36 -66.08
CA TYR A 7 -51.80 -70.62 -66.93
C TYR A 7 -50.42 -70.78 -66.29
N ASP A 8 -49.49 -71.35 -67.04
CA ASP A 8 -48.09 -71.46 -66.66
C ASP A 8 -47.52 -70.03 -66.72
N GLU A 9 -47.71 -69.25 -65.65
CA GLU A 9 -47.27 -67.85 -65.51
C GLU A 9 -45.74 -67.73 -65.64
N ASP A 10 -45.00 -68.83 -65.56
CA ASP A 10 -43.53 -68.86 -65.58
C ASP A 10 -42.89 -68.92 -66.98
N PHE A 11 -43.64 -69.18 -68.07
CA PHE A 11 -43.05 -69.27 -69.43
C PHE A 11 -42.75 -67.90 -70.08
N TYR A 12 -43.41 -66.82 -69.63
CA TYR A 12 -43.25 -65.46 -70.18
C TYR A 12 -42.48 -64.51 -69.26
N ASN A 13 -41.89 -65.00 -68.18
CA ASN A 13 -41.17 -64.20 -67.17
C ASN A 13 -39.64 -64.15 -67.39
N GLU A 14 -39.16 -64.45 -68.60
CA GLU A 14 -37.75 -64.20 -68.95
C GLU A 14 -37.58 -62.73 -69.36
N PRO A 15 -36.75 -61.94 -68.64
CA PRO A 15 -36.57 -60.52 -68.95
C PRO A 15 -36.06 -60.34 -70.38
N ASN A 16 -36.75 -59.51 -71.17
CA ASN A 16 -36.25 -59.11 -72.49
C ASN A 16 -34.93 -58.32 -72.32
N GLU A 17 -34.04 -58.35 -73.31
CA GLU A 17 -32.76 -57.63 -73.33
C GLU A 17 -32.88 -56.17 -72.86
N PHE A 18 -33.96 -55.48 -73.25
CA PHE A 18 -34.26 -54.12 -72.81
C PHE A 18 -34.51 -54.01 -71.30
N GLU A 19 -35.21 -54.97 -70.70
CA GLU A 19 -35.47 -55.00 -69.25
C GLU A 19 -34.20 -55.31 -68.46
N MET A 20 -33.32 -56.17 -69.00
CA MET A 20 -31.99 -56.40 -68.43
C MET A 20 -31.13 -55.13 -68.45
N GLN A 21 -31.12 -54.39 -69.56
CA GLN A 21 -30.39 -53.12 -69.68
C GLN A 21 -30.94 -52.06 -68.70
N ILE A 22 -32.26 -51.98 -68.52
CA ILE A 22 -32.87 -51.08 -67.52
C ILE A 22 -32.50 -51.49 -66.10
N ALA A 23 -32.51 -52.78 -65.78
CA ALA A 23 -32.14 -53.29 -64.47
C ALA A 23 -30.67 -52.99 -64.15
N GLU A 24 -29.78 -53.22 -65.12
CA GLU A 24 -28.36 -52.89 -65.01
C GLU A 24 -28.12 -51.39 -64.86
N PHE A 25 -28.82 -50.56 -65.64
CA PHE A 25 -28.75 -49.10 -65.50
C PHE A 25 -29.23 -48.62 -64.13
N LYS A 26 -30.36 -49.14 -63.62
CA LYS A 26 -30.87 -48.83 -62.28
C LYS A 26 -29.88 -49.25 -61.19
N ALA A 27 -29.28 -50.44 -61.32
CA ALA A 27 -28.28 -50.94 -60.38
C ALA A 27 -27.01 -50.07 -60.39
N SER A 28 -26.52 -49.71 -61.58
CA SER A 28 -25.36 -48.83 -61.77
C SER A 28 -25.62 -47.43 -61.21
N LEU A 29 -26.80 -46.86 -61.48
CA LEU A 29 -27.19 -45.56 -60.95
C LEU A 29 -27.30 -45.58 -59.41
N LEU A 30 -27.95 -46.60 -58.85
CA LEU A 30 -28.05 -46.78 -57.39
C LEU A 30 -26.68 -46.95 -56.74
N ALA A 31 -25.79 -47.72 -57.37
CA ALA A 31 -24.42 -47.92 -56.89
C ALA A 31 -23.62 -46.61 -56.95
N SER A 32 -23.71 -45.87 -58.06
CA SER A 32 -23.06 -44.57 -58.24
C SER A 32 -23.51 -43.55 -57.18
N VAL A 33 -24.83 -43.38 -57.03
CA VAL A 33 -25.41 -42.46 -56.05
C VAL A 33 -25.04 -42.87 -54.62
N ARG A 34 -25.13 -44.17 -54.29
CA ARG A 34 -24.75 -44.68 -52.97
C ARG A 34 -23.26 -44.45 -52.68
N ASN A 35 -22.38 -44.62 -53.67
CA ASN A 35 -20.95 -44.37 -53.50
C ASN A 35 -20.64 -42.89 -53.32
N GLU A 36 -21.29 -42.01 -54.08
CA GLU A 36 -21.14 -40.56 -53.93
C GLU A 36 -21.59 -40.09 -52.54
N TYR A 37 -22.74 -40.58 -52.06
CA TYR A 37 -23.21 -40.26 -50.70
C TYR A 37 -22.26 -40.77 -49.62
N LYS A 38 -21.69 -41.97 -49.79
CA LYS A 38 -20.69 -42.50 -48.84
C LYS A 38 -19.43 -41.64 -48.81
N GLN A 39 -18.88 -41.27 -49.97
CA GLN A 39 -17.69 -40.42 -50.06
C GLN A 39 -17.92 -39.04 -49.43
N LYS A 40 -19.08 -38.43 -49.70
CA LYS A 40 -19.47 -37.16 -49.07
C LYS A 40 -19.62 -37.30 -47.55
N MET A 41 -20.21 -38.39 -47.07
CA MET A 41 -20.35 -38.64 -45.63
C MET A 41 -18.99 -38.81 -44.95
N GLU A 42 -18.08 -39.57 -45.54
CA GLU A 42 -16.71 -39.76 -45.03
C GLU A 42 -15.95 -38.43 -44.98
N THR A 43 -16.09 -37.61 -46.03
CA THR A 43 -15.48 -36.28 -46.09
C THR A 43 -16.03 -35.38 -44.98
N LEU A 44 -17.36 -35.34 -44.80
CA LEU A 44 -18.00 -34.56 -43.74
C LEU A 44 -17.59 -35.02 -42.33
N LEU A 45 -17.44 -36.32 -42.11
CA LEU A 45 -16.98 -36.85 -40.83
C LEU A 45 -15.54 -36.41 -40.52
N LYS A 46 -14.67 -36.42 -41.53
CA LYS A 46 -13.30 -35.95 -41.41
C LYS A 46 -13.23 -34.44 -41.13
N GLU A 47 -13.96 -33.64 -41.90
CA GLU A 47 -14.03 -32.18 -41.69
C GLU A 47 -14.60 -31.84 -40.31
N ASN A 48 -15.61 -32.57 -39.83
CA ASN A 48 -16.14 -32.36 -38.49
C ASN A 48 -15.09 -32.65 -37.41
N ALA A 49 -14.31 -33.72 -37.56
CA ALA A 49 -13.24 -34.06 -36.64
C ALA A 49 -12.17 -32.96 -36.60
N ASP A 50 -11.73 -32.48 -37.77
CA ASP A 50 -10.75 -31.39 -37.89
C ASP A 50 -11.28 -30.09 -37.25
N LEU A 51 -12.56 -29.74 -37.51
CA LEU A 51 -13.20 -28.57 -36.90
C LEU A 51 -13.31 -28.67 -35.37
N GLN A 52 -13.59 -29.86 -34.83
CA GLN A 52 -13.61 -30.07 -33.39
C GLN A 52 -12.23 -29.90 -32.77
N GLU A 53 -11.17 -30.33 -33.44
CA GLU A 53 -9.80 -30.11 -33.00
C GLU A 53 -9.44 -28.61 -33.01
N VAL A 54 -9.70 -27.91 -34.11
CA VAL A 54 -9.49 -26.46 -34.22
C VAL A 54 -10.26 -25.71 -33.12
N LYS A 55 -11.51 -26.10 -32.85
CA LYS A 55 -12.32 -25.50 -31.78
C LYS A 55 -11.67 -25.68 -30.41
N LYS A 56 -11.18 -26.89 -30.09
CA LYS A 56 -10.48 -27.16 -28.82
C LYS A 56 -9.23 -26.30 -28.69
N ASN A 57 -8.43 -26.20 -29.76
CA ASN A 57 -7.22 -25.39 -29.78
C ASN A 57 -7.53 -23.89 -29.60
N PHE A 58 -8.58 -23.38 -30.26
CA PHE A 58 -8.99 -21.99 -30.13
C PHE A 58 -9.48 -21.66 -28.72
N GLU A 59 -10.25 -22.56 -28.09
CA GLU A 59 -10.67 -22.39 -26.69
C GLU A 59 -9.50 -22.53 -25.69
N ALA A 60 -8.46 -23.29 -26.02
CA ALA A 60 -7.22 -23.29 -25.24
C ALA A 60 -6.49 -21.94 -25.35
N ILE A 61 -6.31 -21.43 -26.57
CA ILE A 61 -5.65 -20.13 -26.82
C ILE A 61 -6.40 -18.99 -26.12
N LYS A 62 -7.74 -18.96 -26.19
CA LYS A 62 -8.54 -17.95 -25.49
C LYS A 62 -8.31 -17.98 -23.98
N ARG A 63 -8.28 -19.17 -23.38
CA ARG A 63 -8.03 -19.33 -21.95
C ARG A 63 -6.63 -18.86 -21.58
N ASP A 64 -5.63 -19.22 -22.38
CA ASP A 64 -4.26 -18.78 -22.16
C ASP A 64 -4.10 -17.27 -22.29
N PHE A 65 -4.77 -16.66 -23.27
CA PHE A 65 -4.77 -15.21 -23.44
C PHE A 65 -5.41 -14.51 -22.24
N ALA A 66 -6.61 -14.95 -21.81
CA ALA A 66 -7.28 -14.40 -20.64
C ALA A 66 -6.45 -14.58 -19.35
N ASN A 67 -5.72 -15.69 -19.21
CA ASN A 67 -4.81 -15.92 -18.10
C ASN A 67 -3.62 -14.95 -18.13
N LYS A 68 -3.02 -14.73 -19.31
CA LYS A 68 -1.91 -13.78 -19.49
C LYS A 68 -2.35 -12.34 -19.22
N GLU A 69 -3.53 -11.93 -19.69
CA GLU A 69 -4.07 -10.60 -19.39
C GLU A 69 -4.22 -10.40 -17.88
N ARG A 70 -4.79 -11.40 -17.17
CA ARG A 70 -4.91 -11.36 -15.71
C ARG A 70 -3.54 -11.28 -15.01
N GLN A 71 -2.56 -12.07 -15.46
CA GLN A 71 -1.21 -12.05 -14.91
C GLN A 71 -0.56 -10.68 -15.09
N LEU A 72 -0.63 -10.10 -16.29
CA LEU A 72 -0.09 -8.77 -16.57
C LEU A 72 -0.75 -7.68 -15.72
N GLU A 73 -2.06 -7.77 -15.48
CA GLU A 73 -2.75 -6.82 -14.62
C GLU A 73 -2.31 -6.95 -13.15
N ILE A 74 -2.13 -8.17 -12.65
CA ILE A 74 -1.58 -8.41 -11.31
C ILE A 74 -0.17 -7.82 -11.21
N GLU A 75 0.72 -8.14 -12.16
CA GLU A 75 2.09 -7.65 -12.19
C GLU A 75 2.16 -6.12 -12.26
N ARG A 76 1.33 -5.48 -13.09
CA ARG A 76 1.22 -4.02 -13.16
C ARG A 76 0.83 -3.43 -11.80
N ASN A 77 -0.21 -3.98 -11.17
CA ASN A 77 -0.71 -3.49 -9.90
C ASN A 77 0.34 -3.67 -8.78
N ASP A 78 1.09 -4.77 -8.80
CA ASP A 78 2.17 -5.02 -7.84
C ASP A 78 3.37 -4.09 -8.05
N LEU A 79 3.74 -3.81 -9.31
CA LEU A 79 4.74 -2.82 -9.64
C LEU A 79 4.31 -1.41 -9.18
N GLU A 80 3.07 -1.00 -9.43
CA GLU A 80 2.56 0.28 -8.95
C GLU A 80 2.61 0.38 -7.42
N ARG A 81 2.22 -0.68 -6.72
CA ARG A 81 2.31 -0.76 -5.25
C ARG A 81 3.75 -0.64 -4.78
N LYS A 82 4.69 -1.33 -5.45
CA LYS A 82 6.12 -1.28 -5.12
C LYS A 82 6.68 0.12 -5.30
N VAL A 83 6.42 0.77 -6.44
CA VAL A 83 6.84 2.15 -6.71
C VAL A 83 6.27 3.13 -5.69
N ARG A 84 4.97 3.01 -5.34
CA ARG A 84 4.34 3.85 -4.31
C ARG A 84 5.00 3.67 -2.94
N ARG A 85 5.30 2.43 -2.55
CA ARG A 85 5.97 2.12 -1.28
C ARG A 85 7.41 2.63 -1.24
N GLU A 86 8.18 2.44 -2.30
CA GLU A 86 9.56 2.93 -2.41
C GLU A 86 9.60 4.45 -2.34
N ARG A 87 8.73 5.14 -3.08
CA ARG A 87 8.59 6.60 -3.00
C ARG A 87 8.25 7.07 -1.59
N LEU A 88 7.28 6.43 -0.92
CA LEU A 88 6.92 6.78 0.44
C LEU A 88 8.10 6.56 1.40
N SER A 89 8.78 5.42 1.30
CA SER A 89 9.96 5.09 2.10
C SER A 89 11.07 6.14 1.95
N GLN A 90 11.35 6.57 0.72
CA GLN A 90 12.32 7.64 0.45
C GLN A 90 11.91 8.98 1.06
N LEU A 91 10.63 9.34 1.01
CA LEU A 91 10.11 10.58 1.59
C LEU A 91 10.11 10.54 3.14
N THR A 92 9.95 9.37 3.74
CA THR A 92 9.92 9.18 5.20
C THR A 92 11.26 8.81 5.82
N LYS A 93 12.32 8.57 5.05
CA LYS A 93 13.57 7.95 5.53
C LYS A 93 14.21 8.64 6.74
N ASP A 94 14.06 9.96 6.83
CA ASP A 94 14.63 10.79 7.89
C ASP A 94 13.65 11.07 9.03
N LEU A 95 12.38 10.70 8.87
CA LEU A 95 11.29 10.96 9.81
C LEU A 95 11.00 9.71 10.64
N GLN A 96 11.34 9.76 11.93
CA GLN A 96 11.06 8.67 12.86
C GLN A 96 9.71 8.88 13.56
N VAL A 97 9.17 7.81 14.16
CA VAL A 97 7.93 7.90 14.96
C VAL A 97 8.17 8.74 16.21
N ILE A 98 9.32 8.53 16.86
CA ILE A 98 9.77 9.31 18.01
C ILE A 98 11.01 10.08 17.57
N MET A 99 11.05 11.36 17.90
CA MET A 99 12.22 12.21 17.70
C MET A 99 12.45 13.05 18.95
N TYR A 100 13.64 13.61 19.08
CA TYR A 100 14.06 14.38 20.24
C TYR A 100 14.28 15.84 19.87
N LYS A 101 14.02 16.74 20.80
CA LYS A 101 14.30 18.16 20.65
C LYS A 101 14.83 18.72 21.97
N ALA A 102 15.75 19.68 21.87
CA ALA A 102 16.21 20.45 23.01
C ALA A 102 15.06 21.34 23.53
N TYR A 103 14.62 21.08 24.75
CA TYR A 103 13.54 21.80 25.41
C TYR A 103 14.10 22.60 26.59
N PRO A 104 13.83 23.92 26.68
CA PRO A 104 14.25 24.73 27.81
C PRO A 104 13.38 24.46 29.04
N GLU A 105 14.00 24.09 30.15
CA GLU A 105 13.38 23.98 31.47
C GLU A 105 14.01 24.98 32.43
N HIS A 106 13.22 25.59 33.31
CA HIS A 106 13.72 26.47 34.36
C HIS A 106 13.95 25.66 35.62
N VAL A 107 15.21 25.54 36.05
CA VAL A 107 15.59 24.81 37.26
C VAL A 107 15.96 25.82 38.34
N GLN A 108 15.33 25.71 39.51
CA GLN A 108 15.70 26.53 40.66
C GLN A 108 16.97 25.99 41.32
N GLY A 109 17.86 26.89 41.74
CA GLY A 109 19.05 26.53 42.51
C GLY A 109 18.73 25.87 43.86
N SER A 110 19.76 25.40 44.56
CA SER A 110 19.60 24.87 45.92
C SER A 110 18.97 25.92 46.84
N LYS A 111 18.10 25.48 47.76
CA LYS A 111 17.47 26.38 48.73
C LYS A 111 18.49 26.82 49.77
N CYS A 112 18.48 28.11 50.14
CA CYS A 112 19.29 28.63 51.23
C CYS A 112 18.52 28.67 52.56
N ASP A 113 19.25 28.76 53.67
CA ASP A 113 18.67 28.79 55.02
C ASP A 113 18.09 30.15 55.40
N LYS A 114 18.31 31.20 54.60
CA LYS A 114 17.89 32.59 54.90
C LYS A 114 16.45 32.90 54.48
N CYS A 115 15.76 31.98 53.81
CA CYS A 115 14.44 32.20 53.22
C CYS A 115 13.43 31.14 53.61
N ASP A 116 12.15 31.49 53.51
CA ASP A 116 11.03 30.58 53.78
C ASP A 116 10.87 29.47 52.72
N ALA A 117 9.82 28.66 52.84
CA ALA A 117 9.52 27.59 51.88
C ALA A 117 9.27 28.09 50.45
N GLN A 118 8.77 29.33 50.31
CA GLN A 118 8.50 30.00 49.05
C GLN A 118 9.71 30.83 48.56
N ARG A 119 10.87 30.66 49.18
CA ARG A 119 12.12 31.38 48.90
C ARG A 119 11.97 32.90 49.03
N ARG A 120 11.25 33.36 50.05
CA ARG A 120 11.11 34.77 50.42
C ARG A 120 11.82 35.10 51.73
N ILE A 121 12.34 36.32 51.80
CA ILE A 121 12.95 36.90 52.99
C ILE A 121 11.93 37.86 53.59
N HIS A 122 11.61 37.67 54.88
CA HIS A 122 10.66 38.50 55.61
C HIS A 122 11.41 39.63 56.32
N TYR A 123 10.92 40.86 56.19
CA TYR A 123 11.52 42.02 56.86
C TYR A 123 10.46 43.05 57.25
N LYS A 124 10.81 43.93 58.19
CA LYS A 124 9.99 45.08 58.57
C LYS A 124 10.44 46.30 57.80
N THR A 125 9.50 46.95 57.11
CA THR A 125 9.76 48.25 56.48
C THR A 125 10.11 49.31 57.53
N PRO A 126 10.76 50.42 57.15
CA PRO A 126 11.01 51.54 58.08
C PRO A 126 9.75 52.10 58.76
N LEU A 127 8.57 51.85 58.19
CA LEU A 127 7.26 52.22 58.73
C LEU A 127 6.61 51.12 59.60
N GLY A 128 7.33 50.04 59.91
CA GLY A 128 6.86 48.95 60.79
C GLY A 128 5.93 47.93 60.12
N LYS A 129 5.63 48.05 58.83
CA LYS A 129 4.81 47.09 58.08
C LYS A 129 5.62 45.85 57.70
N ASP A 130 4.98 44.68 57.72
CA ASP A 130 5.56 43.44 57.18
C ASP A 130 5.71 43.51 55.66
N ALA A 131 6.87 43.12 55.16
CA ALA A 131 7.18 43.04 53.75
C ALA A 131 8.00 41.77 53.45
N THR A 132 7.97 41.36 52.18
CA THR A 132 8.74 40.20 51.70
C THR A 132 9.54 40.56 50.47
N GLU A 133 10.75 40.03 50.38
CA GLU A 133 11.63 40.13 49.22
C GLU A 133 11.92 38.74 48.66
N LYS A 134 12.10 38.63 47.34
CA LYS A 134 12.53 37.36 46.72
C LYS A 134 13.98 37.10 47.11
N CYS A 135 14.25 35.92 47.64
CA CYS A 135 15.61 35.51 47.92
C CYS A 135 16.39 35.31 46.61
N GLU A 136 17.70 35.57 46.62
CA GLU A 136 18.59 35.28 45.50
C GLU A 136 18.55 33.79 45.10
N CYS A 137 18.36 32.88 46.06
CA CYS A 137 18.21 31.44 45.75
C CYS A 137 16.90 31.13 45.01
N ALA A 138 15.97 32.08 44.87
CA ALA A 138 14.77 31.92 44.04
C ALA A 138 15.05 32.13 42.55
N ALA A 139 16.25 32.57 42.18
CA ALA A 139 16.67 32.64 40.79
C ALA A 139 16.61 31.24 40.15
N SER A 140 15.99 31.18 38.99
CA SER A 140 15.95 30.00 38.13
C SER A 140 16.90 30.18 36.98
N THR A 141 17.66 29.14 36.67
CA THR A 141 18.52 29.09 35.48
C THR A 141 17.80 28.27 34.41
N ARG A 142 17.93 28.69 33.15
CA ARG A 142 17.41 27.91 32.02
C ARG A 142 18.39 26.79 31.70
N VAL A 143 17.88 25.56 31.66
CA VAL A 143 18.64 24.36 31.33
C VAL A 143 17.91 23.63 30.20
N TYR A 144 18.64 23.30 29.14
CA TYR A 144 18.15 22.51 28.03
C TYR A 144 18.27 21.02 28.32
N LYS A 145 17.19 20.28 28.04
CA LYS A 145 17.17 18.81 28.10
C LYS A 145 16.50 18.23 26.86
N PRO A 146 16.91 17.02 26.42
CA PRO A 146 16.19 16.30 25.37
C PRO A 146 14.78 15.95 25.83
N LYS A 147 13.78 16.33 25.05
CA LYS A 147 12.39 15.93 25.26
C LYS A 147 11.90 15.11 24.07
N GLU A 148 11.12 14.08 24.37
CA GLU A 148 10.53 13.20 23.36
C GLU A 148 9.34 13.86 22.69
N TYR A 149 9.28 13.71 21.38
CA TYR A 149 8.15 14.10 20.57
C TYR A 149 7.68 12.92 19.73
N ILE A 150 6.36 12.70 19.70
CA ILE A 150 5.72 11.66 18.90
C ILE A 150 5.15 12.29 17.64
N LYS A 151 5.34 11.62 16.50
CA LYS A 151 4.77 12.01 15.22
C LYS A 151 3.25 11.80 15.20
N VAL A 152 2.50 12.86 14.90
CA VAL A 152 1.03 12.86 14.93
C VAL A 152 0.43 12.92 13.53
N GLU A 153 0.96 13.77 12.65
CA GLU A 153 0.35 14.00 11.33
C GLU A 153 1.39 14.19 10.22
N PHE A 154 1.02 13.83 9.00
CA PHE A 154 1.72 14.24 7.78
C PHE A 154 0.92 15.29 7.02
N ASN A 155 1.58 16.39 6.66
CA ASN A 155 1.02 17.41 5.79
C ASN A 155 1.71 17.38 4.42
N ILE A 156 0.91 17.40 3.35
CA ILE A 156 1.37 17.40 1.96
C ILE A 156 0.75 18.61 1.25
N ARG A 157 1.33 19.79 1.45
CA ARG A 157 0.99 21.00 0.67
C ARG A 157 2.18 21.45 -0.19
N ASP A 158 3.33 21.70 0.44
CA ASP A 158 4.58 22.13 -0.21
C ASP A 158 5.71 21.12 0.01
N GLY A 159 5.44 19.85 -0.28
CA GLY A 159 6.29 18.71 0.10
C GLY A 159 5.78 17.99 1.35
N MET A 160 6.41 16.87 1.68
CA MET A 160 6.01 16.02 2.79
C MET A 160 6.59 16.53 4.10
N ARG A 161 5.71 16.87 5.04
CA ARG A 161 6.04 17.45 6.35
C ARG A 161 5.46 16.58 7.45
N ALA A 162 6.20 16.39 8.54
CA ALA A 162 5.71 15.68 9.72
C ALA A 162 5.53 16.63 10.90
N TRP A 163 4.36 16.52 11.54
CA TRP A 163 4.03 17.21 12.79
C TRP A 163 4.33 16.30 13.97
N TYR A 164 4.99 16.87 14.96
CA TYR A 164 5.46 16.21 16.17
C TYR A 164 4.89 16.91 17.38
N GLU A 165 4.38 16.15 18.34
CA GLU A 165 3.86 16.65 19.61
C GLU A 165 4.70 16.17 20.77
N ILE A 166 4.84 17.01 21.79
CA ILE A 166 5.53 16.63 23.02
C ILE A 166 4.84 15.42 23.62
N ASN A 167 5.63 14.39 23.89
CA ASN A 167 5.18 13.18 24.54
C ASN A 167 4.99 13.42 26.05
N ASN A 168 3.85 13.99 26.45
CA ASN A 168 3.48 14.18 27.86
C ASN A 168 2.59 13.00 28.32
N PHE A 169 3.19 11.88 28.70
CA PHE A 169 2.46 10.72 29.26
C PHE A 169 1.81 11.00 30.63
N ASP A 170 2.22 12.06 31.35
CA ASP A 170 1.75 12.37 32.71
C ASP A 170 0.49 13.24 32.80
N SER A 171 0.05 13.90 31.70
CA SER A 171 -1.19 14.67 31.72
C SER A 171 -2.35 13.77 31.33
N ASN A 172 -3.14 13.35 32.33
CA ASN A 172 -4.40 12.61 32.18
C ASN A 172 -5.53 13.45 31.54
N ASP A 173 -5.16 14.45 30.74
CA ASP A 173 -6.04 15.47 30.19
C ASP A 173 -6.11 15.30 28.67
N GLU A 174 -6.96 14.36 28.24
CA GLU A 174 -7.22 14.04 26.82
C GLU A 174 -7.72 15.26 26.02
N TYR A 175 -8.20 16.30 26.69
CA TYR A 175 -8.83 17.47 26.07
C TYR A 175 -7.90 18.68 25.88
N GLY A 176 -6.66 18.64 26.41
CA GLY A 176 -5.68 19.74 26.32
C GLY A 176 -4.64 19.63 25.20
N ARG A 177 -4.72 18.62 24.33
CA ARG A 177 -3.73 18.38 23.25
C ARG A 177 -3.87 19.29 22.04
N PHE A 178 -4.91 20.10 21.97
CA PHE A 178 -5.15 20.96 20.83
C PHE A 178 -4.40 22.30 21.02
N ASP A 179 -3.39 22.52 20.19
CA ASP A 179 -2.91 23.83 19.68
C ASP A 179 -1.55 24.38 20.16
N SER A 180 -1.00 24.01 21.34
CA SER A 180 0.23 24.70 21.84
C SER A 180 1.55 23.93 21.79
N SER A 181 1.55 22.62 21.51
CA SER A 181 2.78 21.79 21.58
C SER A 181 3.13 21.06 20.28
N SER A 182 2.27 21.13 19.26
CA SER A 182 2.49 20.51 17.95
C SER A 182 3.42 21.37 17.10
N GLN A 183 4.51 20.78 16.61
CA GLN A 183 5.54 21.48 15.84
C GLN A 183 5.92 20.71 14.59
N PHE A 184 6.16 21.44 13.51
CA PHE A 184 6.64 20.86 12.27
C PHE A 184 8.17 20.66 12.32
N ALA A 185 8.62 19.46 11.96
CA ALA A 185 10.05 19.16 11.77
C ALA A 185 10.57 19.77 10.47
N LYS A 186 11.10 20.99 10.54
CA LYS A 186 11.69 21.69 9.38
C LYS A 186 13.05 21.13 9.00
N ALA A 187 13.84 20.76 9.99
CA ALA A 187 15.15 20.14 9.81
C ALA A 187 15.30 18.92 10.73
N VAL A 188 15.97 17.89 10.21
CA VAL A 188 16.44 16.75 10.99
C VAL A 188 17.94 16.86 11.12
N TYR A 189 18.45 16.81 12.35
CA TYR A 189 19.86 16.90 12.65
C TYR A 189 20.67 15.85 11.88
N LYS A 190 21.87 16.26 11.44
CA LYS A 190 22.87 15.44 10.78
C LYS A 190 24.23 15.85 11.34
N GLU A 191 25.14 14.89 11.44
CA GLU A 191 26.45 15.10 12.08
C GLU A 191 27.32 16.17 11.41
N ASP A 192 27.05 16.51 10.15
CA ASP A 192 27.73 17.55 9.39
C ASP A 192 27.21 18.98 9.65
N MET A 193 26.11 19.13 10.40
CA MET A 193 25.55 20.44 10.72
C MET A 193 26.21 21.04 11.96
N PRO A 194 26.82 22.25 11.86
CA PRO A 194 27.40 22.92 13.02
C PRO A 194 26.32 23.41 13.98
N TYR A 195 26.54 23.21 15.28
CA TYR A 195 25.57 23.52 16.34
C TYR A 195 25.16 25.00 16.37
N GLU A 196 26.02 25.92 15.95
CA GLU A 196 25.75 27.37 15.84
C GLU A 196 24.67 27.69 14.80
N SER A 197 24.53 26.86 13.77
CA SER A 197 23.59 27.06 12.67
C SER A 197 22.23 26.39 12.89
N ILE A 198 22.10 25.62 13.99
CA ILE A 198 20.89 24.87 14.28
C ILE A 198 19.77 25.83 14.71
N GLU A 199 18.66 25.80 13.97
CA GLU A 199 17.44 26.49 14.37
C GLU A 199 16.79 25.70 15.53
N SER A 200 17.00 26.17 16.76
CA SER A 200 16.58 25.49 17.99
C SER A 200 15.07 25.19 18.05
N TYR A 201 14.24 26.01 17.39
CA TYR A 201 12.79 25.86 17.43
C TYR A 201 12.26 24.74 16.52
N SER A 202 12.92 24.41 15.41
CA SER A 202 12.34 23.53 14.38
C SER A 202 13.24 22.36 13.95
N THR A 203 14.38 22.19 14.63
CA THR A 203 15.30 21.06 14.40
C THR A 203 15.03 19.90 15.35
N PHE A 204 14.90 18.70 14.80
CA PHE A 204 14.71 17.45 15.54
C PHE A 204 15.90 16.52 15.39
N PHE A 205 16.17 15.73 16.43
CA PHE A 205 17.24 14.74 16.50
C PHE A 205 16.64 13.34 16.44
N LYS A 206 17.33 12.41 15.76
CA LYS A 206 16.87 11.03 15.64
C LYS A 206 17.08 10.27 16.94
N THR A 207 18.19 10.56 17.63
CA THR A 207 18.54 9.88 18.88
C THR A 207 18.54 10.85 20.07
N LYS A 208 18.34 10.30 21.26
CA LYS A 208 18.40 11.06 22.51
C LYS A 208 19.83 11.57 22.76
N GLU A 209 20.83 10.75 22.41
CA GLU A 209 22.24 11.02 22.62
C GLU A 209 22.73 12.20 21.77
N GLU A 210 22.33 12.27 20.48
CA GLU A 210 22.63 13.43 19.63
C GLU A 210 22.00 14.71 20.18
N CYS A 211 20.73 14.62 20.60
CA CYS A 211 20.04 15.75 21.22
C CYS A 211 20.71 16.18 22.52
N GLN A 212 21.20 15.23 23.33
CA GLN A 212 21.88 15.51 24.59
C GLN A 212 23.16 16.30 24.36
N LYS A 213 23.98 15.91 23.38
CA LYS A 213 25.21 16.67 23.02
C LYS A 213 24.89 18.12 22.65
N TYR A 214 23.81 18.33 21.90
CA TYR A 214 23.37 19.69 21.56
C TYR A 214 22.84 20.46 22.78
N CYS A 215 22.08 19.80 23.66
CA CYS A 215 21.65 20.40 24.94
C CYS A 215 22.86 20.78 25.81
N ASP A 216 23.89 19.93 25.90
CA ASP A 216 25.10 20.20 26.66
C ASP A 216 25.86 21.41 26.10
N TYR A 217 25.93 21.51 24.76
CA TYR A 217 26.46 22.69 24.09
C TYR A 217 25.65 23.96 24.42
N LEU A 218 24.32 23.93 24.37
CA LEU A 218 23.47 25.07 24.74
C LEU A 218 23.65 25.46 26.22
N ASN A 219 23.73 24.48 27.10
CA ASN A 219 23.96 24.69 28.54
C ASN A 219 25.35 25.26 28.83
N SER A 220 26.36 24.91 28.02
CA SER A 220 27.73 25.41 28.17
C SER A 220 27.89 26.88 27.78
N LYS A 221 27.02 27.40 26.90
CA LYS A 221 27.04 28.81 26.51
C LYS A 221 26.52 29.76 27.59
N GLY A 222 25.82 29.24 28.60
CA GLY A 222 25.14 30.06 29.61
C GLY A 222 24.03 30.93 29.01
N ASP A 223 23.14 31.43 29.85
CA ASP A 223 22.23 32.49 29.43
C ASP A 223 23.06 33.79 29.30
N GLU A 224 23.41 34.20 28.07
CA GLU A 224 23.73 35.61 27.77
C GLU A 224 22.51 36.51 28.03
#